data_AF-A0A183DMY9-F1
#
_entry.id   AF-A0A183DMY9-F1
#
_cell.length_a   1.000
_cell.length_b   1.000
_cell.length_c   1.000
_cell.angle_alpha   90.00
_cell.angle_beta   90.00
_cell.angle_gamma   90.00
#
_symmetry.space_group_name_H-M   'P 1'
#
loop_
_entity.id
_entity.type
_entity.pdbx_description
1 polymer ?
#
loop_
_entity_poly.entity_id
_entity_poly.type
_entity_poly.pdbx_seq_one_letter_code
_entity_poly.pdbx_strand_id
1 'polypeptide(L)'
;LRRYCSPTVHARKEQGRCDDIWSLIYVLVELHVGLPWHGINEKEVGLMKCKIADETLMENCPREWIFIMKHVRTLTYESRPDYKKIYDLLMDCMNRLKVSFSDPYDWEDADLID
;
A
#
# COMPACT_ATOMS: atom_id res chain seq x y z
N LEU A 1 10.58 2.73 -10.93
CA LEU A 1 10.80 1.56 -10.06
C LEU A 1 11.08 1.94 -8.59
N ARG A 2 12.05 2.81 -8.27
CA ARG A 2 12.37 3.19 -6.87
C ARG A 2 11.27 3.96 -6.12
N ARG A 3 10.22 4.41 -6.83
CA ARG A 3 9.04 5.05 -6.24
C ARG A 3 8.23 4.11 -5.35
N TYR A 4 8.10 2.85 -5.75
CA TYR A 4 7.31 1.85 -5.04
C TYR A 4 8.17 0.85 -4.26
N CYS A 5 9.51 0.94 -4.32
CA CYS A 5 10.34 0.05 -3.51
C CYS A 5 10.22 0.35 -2.01
N SER A 6 10.37 -0.68 -1.18
CA SER A 6 10.40 -0.53 0.28
C SER A 6 11.59 0.33 0.75
N PRO A 7 11.58 0.80 2.02
CA PRO A 7 12.74 1.44 2.62
C PRO A 7 13.99 0.54 2.60
N THR A 8 13.83 -0.78 2.78
CA THR A 8 14.91 -1.79 2.79
C THR A 8 15.59 -1.88 1.42
N VAL A 9 14.81 -2.01 0.35
CA VAL A 9 15.33 -2.07 -1.03
C VAL A 9 15.95 -0.73 -1.43
N HIS A 10 15.37 0.40 -0.99
CA HIS A 10 15.96 1.71 -1.22
C HIS A 10 17.36 1.82 -0.55
N ALA A 11 17.54 1.21 0.62
CA ALA A 11 18.82 1.11 1.31
C ALA A 11 19.78 0.05 0.72
N ARG A 12 19.46 -0.53 -0.45
CA ARG A 12 20.25 -1.57 -1.15
C ARG A 12 20.51 -2.81 -0.31
N LYS A 13 19.57 -3.16 0.56
CA LYS A 13 19.58 -4.43 1.30
C LYS A 13 18.89 -5.52 0.47
N GLU A 14 19.12 -6.77 0.86
CA GLU A 14 18.49 -7.94 0.25
C GLU A 14 16.96 -7.83 0.31
N GLN A 15 16.30 -8.14 -0.81
CA GLN A 15 14.85 -8.06 -0.94
C GLN A 15 14.20 -9.35 -0.42
N GLY A 16 13.20 -9.21 0.46
CA GLY A 16 12.38 -10.30 0.98
C GLY A 16 10.91 -10.17 0.59
N ARG A 17 10.09 -11.12 1.06
CA ARG A 17 8.64 -11.18 0.78
C ARG A 17 7.88 -9.93 1.25
N CYS A 18 8.34 -9.29 2.32
CA CYS A 18 7.69 -8.08 2.84
C CYS A 18 7.82 -6.89 1.90
N ASP A 19 8.86 -6.84 1.07
CA ASP A 19 9.11 -5.73 0.14
C ASP A 19 8.11 -5.68 -1.02
N ASP A 20 7.56 -6.83 -1.41
CA ASP A 20 6.47 -6.90 -2.38
C ASP A 20 5.18 -6.32 -1.79
N ILE A 21 4.92 -6.57 -0.49
CA ILE A 21 3.75 -6.01 0.20
C ILE A 21 3.90 -4.50 0.41
N TRP A 22 5.11 -4.02 0.74
CA TRP A 22 5.41 -2.58 0.73
C TRP A 22 5.07 -1.95 -0.62
N SER A 23 5.48 -2.60 -1.71
CA SER A 23 5.23 -2.11 -3.07
C SER A 23 3.73 -2.09 -3.39
N LEU A 24 3.00 -3.13 -3.02
CA LEU A 24 1.54 -3.19 -3.15
C LEU A 24 0.85 -2.03 -2.44
N ILE A 25 1.19 -1.77 -1.18
CA ILE A 25 0.59 -0.67 -0.41
C ILE A 25 0.87 0.67 -1.07
N TYR A 26 2.11 0.93 -1.50
CA TYR A 26 2.42 2.19 -2.18
C TYR A 26 1.67 2.37 -3.50
N VAL A 27 1.43 1.29 -4.25
CA VAL A 27 0.59 1.33 -5.44
C VAL A 27 -0.86 1.66 -5.08
N LEU A 28 -1.42 1.02 -4.05
CA LEU A 28 -2.78 1.29 -3.59
C LEU A 28 -2.96 2.75 -3.13
N VAL A 29 -2.00 3.28 -2.37
CA VAL A 29 -2.01 4.70 -1.94
C VAL A 29 -1.88 5.64 -3.14
N GLU A 30 -0.99 5.35 -4.10
CA GLU A 30 -0.86 6.15 -5.32
C GLU A 30 -2.15 6.20 -6.12
N LEU A 31 -2.84 5.05 -6.27
CA LEU A 31 -4.11 4.96 -7.00
C LEU A 31 -5.24 5.74 -6.31
N HIS A 32 -5.24 5.78 -4.98
CA HIS A 32 -6.34 6.38 -4.22
C HIS A 32 -6.16 7.89 -3.96
N VAL A 33 -4.97 8.31 -3.51
CA VAL A 33 -4.71 9.70 -3.07
C VAL A 33 -3.38 10.27 -3.60
N GLY A 34 -2.53 9.44 -4.19
CA GLY A 34 -1.18 9.83 -4.61
C GLY A 34 -0.14 9.67 -3.49
N LEU A 35 1.12 9.44 -3.84
CA LEU A 35 2.21 9.33 -2.87
C LEU A 35 2.84 10.71 -2.56
N PRO A 36 3.23 10.95 -1.30
CA PRO A 36 3.75 12.25 -0.84
C PRO A 36 5.12 12.61 -1.44
N TRP A 37 5.82 11.64 -2.02
CA TRP A 37 7.10 11.85 -2.71
C TRP A 37 6.95 12.01 -4.23
N HIS A 38 5.79 12.45 -4.71
CA HIS A 38 5.64 12.88 -6.11
C HIS A 38 6.56 14.09 -6.40
N GLY A 39 7.32 14.04 -7.49
CA GLY A 39 8.21 15.14 -7.90
C GLY A 39 9.46 15.36 -7.00
N ILE A 40 9.69 14.52 -6.00
CA ILE A 40 10.84 14.61 -5.10
C ILE A 40 12.04 13.82 -5.65
N ASN A 41 13.26 14.30 -5.41
CA ASN A 41 14.47 13.60 -5.84
C ASN A 41 14.67 12.27 -5.10
N GLU A 42 15.38 11.34 -5.73
CA GLU A 42 15.47 9.96 -5.26
C GLU A 42 16.08 9.81 -3.85
N LYS A 43 17.11 10.60 -3.54
CA LYS A 43 17.82 10.54 -2.26
C LYS A 43 16.92 10.99 -1.11
N GLU A 44 16.11 12.01 -1.34
CA GLU A 44 15.11 12.50 -0.39
C GLU A 44 13.95 11.52 -0.21
N VAL A 45 13.51 10.86 -1.29
CA VAL A 45 12.46 9.82 -1.21
C VAL A 45 12.87 8.71 -0.23
N GLY A 46 14.12 8.23 -0.29
CA GLY A 46 14.61 7.21 0.63
C GLY A 46 14.53 7.64 2.09
N LEU A 47 14.94 8.88 2.40
CA LEU A 47 14.86 9.43 3.75
C LEU A 47 13.42 9.64 4.22
N MET A 48 12.55 10.12 3.33
CA MET A 48 11.13 10.31 3.63
C MET A 48 10.44 8.98 3.96
N LYS A 49 10.67 7.93 3.16
CA LYS A 49 10.13 6.59 3.40
C LYS A 49 10.51 6.01 4.77
N CYS A 50 11.71 6.29 5.26
CA CYS A 50 12.16 5.85 6.58
C CYS A 50 11.51 6.63 7.74
N LYS A 51 11.09 7.88 7.52
CA LYS A 51 10.66 8.80 8.58
C LYS A 51 9.16 9.09 8.59
N ILE A 52 8.48 8.90 7.47
CA ILE A 52 7.06 9.20 7.34
C ILE A 52 6.26 8.34 8.32
N ALA A 53 5.38 9.00 9.08
CA ALA A 53 4.44 8.34 9.97
C ALA A 53 3.37 7.62 9.15
N ASP A 54 2.87 6.49 9.67
CA ASP A 54 1.83 5.72 8.99
C ASP A 54 0.54 6.53 8.87
N GLU A 55 0.23 7.32 9.89
CA GLU A 55 -0.92 8.21 9.91
C GLU A 55 -0.85 9.27 8.80
N THR A 56 0.34 9.76 8.47
CA THR A 56 0.54 10.71 7.36
C THR A 56 0.49 10.02 6.00
N LEU A 57 1.10 8.83 5.87
CA LEU A 57 1.08 8.08 4.61
C LEU A 57 -0.33 7.60 4.24
N MET A 58 -1.13 7.28 5.25
CA MET A 58 -2.49 6.74 5.10
C MET A 58 -3.56 7.82 5.25
N GLU A 59 -3.18 9.09 5.22
CA GLU A 59 -4.14 10.20 5.28
C GLU A 59 -5.10 10.10 4.07
N ASN A 60 -6.41 10.21 4.35
CA ASN A 60 -7.48 10.02 3.37
C ASN A 60 -7.58 8.63 2.74
N CYS A 61 -6.80 7.63 3.18
CA CYS A 61 -7.01 6.23 2.81
C CYS A 61 -8.07 5.55 3.69
N PRO A 62 -8.62 4.40 3.26
CA PRO A 62 -9.48 3.60 4.11
C PRO A 62 -8.80 3.21 5.41
N ARG A 63 -9.48 3.41 6.54
CA ARG A 63 -8.92 3.27 7.89
C ARG A 63 -8.31 1.89 8.17
N GLU A 64 -8.77 0.83 7.50
CA GLU A 64 -8.26 -0.52 7.68
C GLU A 64 -6.81 -0.66 7.17
N TRP A 65 -6.41 0.14 6.18
CA TRP A 65 -5.10 0.05 5.54
C TRP A 65 -3.95 0.40 6.50
N ILE A 66 -4.18 1.26 7.49
CA ILE A 66 -3.16 1.59 8.50
C ILE A 66 -2.73 0.35 9.30
N PHE A 67 -3.64 -0.61 9.52
CA PHE A 67 -3.31 -1.85 10.23
C PHE A 67 -2.48 -2.79 9.37
N ILE A 68 -2.68 -2.77 8.05
CA ILE A 68 -1.82 -3.46 7.08
C ILE A 68 -0.42 -2.86 7.14
N MET A 69 -0.31 -1.53 7.10
CA MET A 69 0.98 -0.84 7.19
C MET A 69 1.72 -1.15 8.49
N LYS A 70 1.03 -1.08 9.64
CA LYS A 70 1.59 -1.42 10.95
C LYS A 70 2.10 -2.87 10.99
N HIS A 71 1.36 -3.81 10.39
CA HIS A 71 1.81 -5.20 10.25
C HIS A 71 3.07 -5.29 9.39
N VAL A 72 3.10 -4.66 8.21
CA VAL A 72 4.25 -4.70 7.30
C VAL A 72 5.51 -4.13 7.93
N ARG A 73 5.41 -3.09 8.76
CA ARG A 73 6.57 -2.54 9.49
C ARG A 73 7.19 -3.49 10.51
N THR A 74 6.43 -4.47 11.01
CA THR A 74 6.97 -5.47 11.95
C THR A 74 7.73 -6.60 11.25
N LEU A 75 7.62 -6.71 9.92
CA LEU A 75 8.22 -7.80 9.17
C LEU A 75 9.70 -7.54 8.89
N THR A 76 10.49 -8.60 9.02
CA THR A 76 11.89 -8.67 8.61
C THR A 76 12.03 -9.49 7.32
N TYR A 77 13.24 -9.56 6.77
CA TYR A 77 13.55 -10.36 5.58
C TYR A 77 13.08 -11.83 5.70
N GLU A 78 13.32 -12.46 6.85
CA GLU A 78 12.96 -13.87 7.09
C GLU A 78 11.47 -14.05 7.40
N SER A 79 10.79 -12.99 7.82
CA SER A 79 9.40 -13.05 8.26
C SER A 79 8.49 -13.52 7.14
N ARG A 80 7.51 -14.37 7.49
CA ARG A 80 6.40 -14.71 6.59
C ARG A 80 5.28 -13.69 6.86
N PRO A 81 4.91 -12.85 5.88
CA PRO A 81 3.75 -11.98 6.04
C PRO A 81 2.50 -12.83 6.37
N ASP A 82 1.71 -12.38 7.34
CA ASP A 82 0.36 -12.91 7.54
C ASP A 82 -0.57 -12.42 6.41
N TYR A 83 -0.55 -13.16 5.29
CA TYR A 83 -1.36 -12.85 4.11
C TYR A 83 -2.86 -12.92 4.41
N LYS A 84 -3.29 -13.80 5.32
CA LYS A 84 -4.70 -13.93 5.69
C LYS A 84 -5.17 -12.66 6.38
N LYS A 85 -4.42 -12.16 7.35
CA LYS A 85 -4.73 -10.89 8.03
C LYS A 85 -4.82 -9.71 7.05
N ILE A 86 -3.89 -9.63 6.09
CA ILE A 86 -3.90 -8.58 5.06
C ILE A 86 -5.18 -8.67 4.22
N TYR A 87 -5.53 -9.88 3.77
CA TYR A 87 -6.74 -10.12 3.00
C TYR A 87 -8.01 -9.77 3.80
N ASP A 88 -8.10 -10.23 5.05
CA ASP A 88 -9.25 -9.96 5.91
C ASP A 88 -9.44 -8.44 6.13
N LEU A 89 -8.37 -7.66 6.30
CA LEU A 89 -8.44 -6.20 6.42
C LEU A 89 -8.94 -5.51 5.15
N LEU A 90 -8.57 -6.02 3.96
CA LEU A 90 -9.09 -5.54 2.69
C LEU A 90 -10.57 -5.89 2.53
N MET A 91 -10.98 -7.09 2.95
CA MET A 91 -12.39 -7.51 2.95
C MET A 91 -13.24 -6.69 3.92
N ASP A 92 -12.73 -6.40 5.13
CA ASP A 92 -13.40 -5.53 6.10
C ASP A 92 -13.59 -4.12 5.55
N CYS A 93 -12.59 -3.60 4.83
CA CYS A 93 -12.69 -2.34 4.11
C CYS A 93 -13.81 -2.39 3.05
N MET A 94 -13.85 -3.44 2.22
CA MET A 94 -14.90 -3.61 1.21
C MET A 94 -16.29 -3.67 1.84
N ASN A 95 -16.46 -4.50 2.87
CA ASN A 95 -17.72 -4.66 3.60
C ASN A 95 -18.20 -3.33 4.21
N ARG A 96 -17.30 -2.56 4.84
CA ARG A 96 -17.64 -1.26 5.44
C ARG A 96 -18.04 -0.24 4.39
N LEU A 97 -17.35 -0.21 3.25
CA LEU A 97 -17.65 0.69 2.13
C LEU A 97 -18.81 0.20 1.26
N LYS A 98 -19.32 -1.01 1.52
CA LYS A 98 -20.39 -1.66 0.77
C LYS A 98 -20.07 -1.83 -0.72
N VAL A 99 -18.81 -2.14 -1.02
CA VAL A 99 -18.35 -2.45 -2.38
C VAL A 99 -18.25 -3.97 -2.56
N SER A 100 -18.50 -4.42 -3.78
CA SER A 100 -18.51 -5.82 -4.19
C SER A 100 -17.48 -6.08 -5.28
N PHE A 101 -17.05 -7.34 -5.42
CA PHE A 101 -16.21 -7.78 -6.55
C PHE A 101 -16.94 -7.73 -7.91
N SER A 102 -18.26 -7.57 -7.89
CA SER A 102 -19.10 -7.42 -9.08
C SER A 102 -19.27 -5.96 -9.50
N ASP A 103 -18.79 -5.00 -8.71
CA ASP A 103 -18.90 -3.58 -9.06
C ASP A 103 -18.00 -3.30 -10.29
N PRO A 104 -18.47 -2.47 -11.24
CA PRO A 104 -17.68 -2.15 -12.41
C PRO A 104 -16.41 -1.40 -12.04
N TYR A 105 -15.33 -1.66 -12.77
CA TYR A 105 -14.09 -0.89 -12.64
C TYR A 105 -14.26 0.52 -13.22
N ASP A 106 -13.36 1.44 -12.85
CA ASP A 106 -13.40 2.85 -13.29
C ASP A 106 -13.38 3.04 -14.82
N TRP A 107 -12.89 2.05 -15.57
CA TRP A 107 -12.82 2.06 -17.04
C TRP A 107 -13.95 1.28 -17.71
N GLU A 108 -14.84 0.64 -16.95
CA GLU A 108 -16.01 -0.05 -17.47
C GLU A 108 -17.18 0.93 -17.51
N ASP A 109 -17.82 1.04 -18.68
CA ASP A 109 -18.99 1.88 -18.83
C ASP A 109 -20.16 1.25 -18.04
N ALA A 110 -20.63 1.95 -17.00
CA ALA A 110 -21.77 1.52 -16.20
C ALA A 110 -23.06 1.34 -17.04
N ASP A 111 -23.11 1.93 -18.23
CA ASP A 111 -24.26 1.93 -19.15
C ASP A 111 -24.27 0.75 -20.16
N LEU A 112 -23.26 -0.13 -20.14
CA LEU A 112 -23.18 -1.30 -21.05
C LEU A 112 -23.61 -2.62 -20.40
N ILE A 113 -24.06 -2.58 -19.16
CA ILE A 113 -24.59 -3.74 -18.42
C ILE A 113 -26.08 -3.50 -18.14
N ASP A 114 -26.90 -3.59 -19.18
CA ASP A 114 -28.36 -3.74 -19.10
C ASP A 114 -28.84 -4.78 -20.13
#